data_AF-A0A838WSI3-F1
#
_entry.id   AF-A0A838WSI3-F1
#
_cell.length_a   1.000
_cell.length_b   1.000
_cell.length_c   1.000
_cell.angle_alpha   90.00
_cell.angle_beta   90.00
_cell.angle_gamma   90.00
#
_symmetry.space_group_name_H-M   'P 1'
#
loop_
_entity.id
_entity.type
_entity.pdbx_description
1 polymer ?
#
loop_
_entity_poly.entity_id
_entity_poly.type
_entity_poly.pdbx_seq_one_letter_code
_entity_poly.pdbx_strand_id
1 'polypeptide(L)'
;MSIVSQINLLQDNGGTPGGALSSTQLVSGTTFWVEIQLQDLRINSSGIVGSRLNLNWNSNSLTATSLTVTNSLPLLRSENITTGNAQVGGGSIPTAGIGKA
;
A
#
# COMPACT_ATOMS: atom_id res chain seq x y z
N MET A 1 -14.38 16.83 -3.19
CA MET A 1 -13.51 16.65 -1.99
C MET A 1 -13.62 15.21 -1.55
N SER A 2 -12.54 14.44 -1.63
CA SER A 2 -12.58 12.97 -1.58
C SER A 2 -11.36 12.39 -0.87
N ILE A 3 -11.51 11.16 -0.36
CA ILE A 3 -10.38 10.29 -0.10
C ILE A 3 -9.82 9.85 -1.46
N VAL A 4 -8.50 9.88 -1.62
CA VAL A 4 -7.82 9.45 -2.84
C VAL A 4 -6.82 8.34 -2.55
N SER A 5 -6.56 7.53 -3.57
CA SER A 5 -5.49 6.53 -3.58
C SER A 5 -4.53 6.83 -4.73
N GLN A 6 -3.24 6.78 -4.45
CA GLN A 6 -2.17 6.89 -5.44
C GLN A 6 -1.35 5.60 -5.44
N ILE A 7 -0.98 5.13 -6.63
CA ILE A 7 -0.08 3.99 -6.81
C ILE A 7 1.21 4.50 -7.41
N ASN A 8 2.33 4.25 -6.72
CA ASN A 8 3.67 4.57 -7.20
C ASN A 8 4.44 3.27 -7.45
N LEU A 9 5.20 3.25 -8.54
CA LEU A 9 6.13 2.17 -8.84
C LEU A 9 7.54 2.67 -8.51
N LEU A 10 8.21 1.98 -7.59
CA LEU A 10 9.51 2.39 -7.06
C LEU A 10 10.57 1.33 -7.38
N GLN A 11 11.81 1.77 -7.53
CA GLN A 11 12.95 0.89 -7.71
C GLN A 11 13.16 0.00 -6.47
N ASP A 12 13.67 -1.21 -6.68
CA ASP A 12 14.26 -1.98 -5.59
C ASP A 12 15.73 -1.59 -5.38
N ASN A 13 16.04 -1.07 -4.19
CA ASN A 13 17.39 -0.69 -3.78
C ASN A 13 17.91 -1.68 -2.73
N GLY A 14 18.16 -2.93 -3.17
CA GLY A 14 18.67 -3.99 -2.30
C GLY A 14 17.67 -4.46 -1.25
N GLY A 15 16.39 -4.60 -1.61
CA GLY A 15 15.33 -4.98 -0.69
C GLY A 15 14.68 -3.82 0.07
N THR A 16 14.92 -2.57 -0.36
CA THR A 16 14.25 -1.38 0.18
C THR A 16 13.69 -0.51 -0.95
N PRO A 17 12.56 0.20 -0.74
CA PRO A 17 12.03 1.13 -1.73
C PRO A 17 13.03 2.25 -2.07
N GLY A 18 13.34 2.40 -3.35
CA GLY A 18 14.19 3.46 -3.89
C GLY A 18 13.37 4.63 -4.49
N GLY A 19 13.95 5.29 -5.50
CA GLY A 19 13.26 6.34 -6.25
C GLY A 19 12.13 5.81 -7.14
N ALA A 20 11.29 6.71 -7.65
CA ALA A 20 10.26 6.36 -8.62
C ALA A 20 10.88 5.75 -9.88
N LEU A 21 10.22 4.72 -10.43
CA LEU A 21 10.62 4.12 -11.69
C LEU A 21 10.44 5.13 -12.83
N SER A 22 11.51 5.37 -13.57
CA SER A 22 11.51 6.24 -14.75
C SER A 22 10.92 5.58 -16.00
N SER A 23 10.73 4.25 -15.97
CA SER A 23 10.10 3.45 -17.02
C SER A 23 9.25 2.34 -16.41
N THR A 24 8.09 2.08 -17.02
CA THR A 24 7.20 0.97 -16.67
C THR A 24 7.51 -0.30 -17.45
N GLN A 25 8.45 -0.25 -18.40
CA GLN A 25 8.95 -1.42 -19.10
C GLN A 25 10.07 -2.06 -18.25
N LEU A 26 9.70 -3.11 -17.52
CA LEU A 26 10.61 -3.85 -16.66
C LEU A 26 11.16 -5.07 -17.39
N VAL A 27 12.45 -5.36 -17.17
CA VAL A 27 13.07 -6.60 -17.64
C VAL A 27 12.53 -7.77 -16.81
N SER A 28 12.22 -8.90 -17.44
CA SER A 28 11.75 -10.08 -16.72
C SER A 28 12.79 -10.54 -15.67
N GLY A 29 12.32 -10.92 -14.49
CA GLY A 29 13.17 -11.33 -13.36
C GLY A 29 13.64 -10.19 -12.46
N THR A 30 13.34 -8.93 -12.75
CA THR A 30 13.64 -7.82 -11.83
C THR A 30 12.59 -7.71 -10.73
N THR A 31 13.02 -7.17 -9.58
CA THR A 31 12.13 -6.81 -8.47
C THR A 31 11.92 -5.31 -8.45
N PHE A 32 10.73 -4.88 -8.04
CA PHE A 32 10.36 -3.48 -7.85
C PHE A 32 9.36 -3.39 -6.70
N TRP A 33 9.14 -2.18 -6.21
CA TRP A 33 8.17 -1.89 -5.16
C TRP A 33 6.91 -1.27 -5.74
N VAL A 34 5.76 -1.69 -5.22
CA VAL A 34 4.48 -1.02 -5.44
C VAL A 34 4.09 -0.34 -4.13
N GLU A 35 4.08 0.98 -4.14
CA GLU A 35 3.62 1.77 -3.00
C GLU A 35 2.18 2.24 -3.26
N ILE A 36 1.31 2.06 -2.27
CA ILE A 36 -0.06 2.55 -2.31
C ILE A 36 -0.23 3.57 -1.19
N GLN A 37 -0.48 4.82 -1.57
CA GLN A 37 -0.69 5.93 -0.65
C GLN A 37 -2.18 6.29 -0.61
N LEU A 38 -2.75 6.39 0.59
CA LEU A 38 -4.11 6.86 0.81
C LEU A 38 -4.07 8.24 1.46
N GLN A 39 -4.86 9.18 0.96
CA GLN A 39 -4.86 10.57 1.44
C GLN A 39 -6.28 11.10 1.63
N ASP A 40 -6.49 11.81 2.73
CA ASP A 40 -7.72 12.58 3.00
C ASP A 40 -7.53 14.03 2.56
N LEU A 41 -8.07 14.37 1.37
CA LEU A 41 -7.94 15.70 0.76
C LEU A 41 -9.15 16.62 1.06
N ARG A 42 -9.89 16.37 2.15
CA ARG A 42 -10.96 17.26 2.62
C ARG A 42 -10.38 18.56 3.20
N ILE A 43 -11.07 19.69 3.00
CA ILE A 43 -10.73 21.02 3.56
C ILE A 43 -10.67 20.95 5.09
N ASN A 44 -11.53 20.12 5.69
CA ASN A 44 -11.54 19.77 7.10
C ASN A 44 -11.15 18.29 7.29
N SER A 45 -10.03 17.88 6.68
CA SER A 45 -9.54 16.50 6.79
C SER A 45 -9.36 16.10 8.26
N SER A 46 -9.77 14.87 8.55
CA SER A 46 -9.66 14.28 9.90
C SER A 46 -8.74 13.07 9.91
N GLY A 47 -8.03 12.84 8.80
CA GLY A 47 -7.22 11.65 8.59
C GLY A 47 -8.05 10.46 8.14
N ILE A 48 -7.36 9.37 7.82
CA ILE A 48 -7.97 8.11 7.42
C ILE A 48 -8.00 7.20 8.64
N VAL A 49 -9.16 6.99 9.25
CA VAL A 49 -9.26 6.14 10.45
C VAL A 49 -9.32 4.65 10.15
N GLY A 50 -9.44 4.27 8.88
CA GLY A 50 -9.38 2.87 8.47
C GLY A 50 -9.33 2.71 6.96
N SER A 51 -8.79 1.58 6.53
CA SER A 51 -8.73 1.22 5.13
C SER A 51 -8.90 -0.28 4.95
N ARG A 52 -9.45 -0.66 3.79
CA ARG A 52 -9.45 -2.02 3.29
C ARG A 52 -9.17 -1.99 1.80
N LEU A 53 -8.01 -2.47 1.41
CA LEU A 53 -7.56 -2.56 0.03
C LEU A 53 -7.61 -4.02 -0.40
N ASN A 54 -8.21 -4.25 -1.57
CA ASN A 54 -8.14 -5.52 -2.27
C ASN A 54 -7.29 -5.29 -3.52
N LEU A 55 -6.09 -5.86 -3.51
CA LEU A 55 -5.11 -5.73 -4.58
C LEU A 55 -5.17 -7.00 -5.43
N ASN A 56 -5.16 -6.82 -6.75
CA ASN A 56 -5.13 -7.93 -7.70
C ASN A 56 -4.06 -7.65 -8.74
N TRP A 57 -3.38 -8.72 -9.19
CA TRP A 57 -2.42 -8.64 -10.28
C TRP A 57 -2.45 -9.93 -11.10
N ASN A 58 -1.92 -9.87 -12.32
CA ASN A 58 -1.75 -11.05 -13.16
C ASN A 58 -0.63 -11.93 -12.60
N SER A 59 -0.99 -13.06 -11.99
CA SER A 59 -0.04 -14.01 -11.40
C SER A 59 0.86 -14.71 -12.42
N ASN A 60 0.51 -14.69 -13.72
CA ASN A 60 1.38 -15.19 -14.78
C ASN A 60 2.53 -14.23 -15.12
N SER A 61 2.43 -12.97 -14.71
CA SER A 61 3.41 -11.92 -15.03
C SER A 61 4.14 -11.38 -13.81
N LEU A 62 3.47 -11.37 -12.65
CA LEU A 62 3.99 -10.78 -11.41
C LEU A 62 3.80 -11.75 -10.25
N THR A 63 4.83 -11.84 -9.41
CA THR A 63 4.78 -12.57 -8.13
C THR A 63 5.05 -11.58 -7.01
N ALA A 64 4.14 -11.48 -6.04
CA ALA A 64 4.38 -10.71 -4.84
C ALA A 64 5.29 -11.52 -3.90
N THR A 65 6.44 -10.94 -3.55
CA THR A 65 7.45 -11.58 -2.68
C THR A 65 7.24 -11.23 -1.21
N SER A 66 6.74 -10.03 -0.96
CA SER A 66 6.45 -9.53 0.38
C SER A 66 5.38 -8.46 0.33
N LEU A 67 4.79 -8.17 1.49
CA LEU A 67 3.89 -7.07 1.70
C LEU A 67 4.31 -6.40 3.01
N THR A 68 4.48 -5.09 2.96
CA THR A 68 4.76 -4.30 4.15
C THR A 68 3.72 -3.20 4.24
N VAL A 69 2.96 -3.18 5.33
CA VAL A 69 2.08 -2.06 5.68
C VAL A 69 2.83 -1.19 6.68
N THR A 70 3.18 0.02 6.27
CA THR A 70 4.00 0.95 7.06
C THR A 70 3.20 1.81 8.04
N ASN A 71 1.87 1.65 8.15
CA ASN A 71 1.00 2.68 8.70
C ASN A 71 0.34 2.37 10.07
N SER A 72 0.09 3.48 10.76
CA SER A 72 -0.58 3.80 12.02
C SER A 72 -2.04 3.37 12.16
N LEU A 73 -2.45 2.28 11.51
CA LEU A 73 -3.77 1.67 11.64
C LEU A 73 -3.63 0.31 12.37
N PRO A 74 -3.29 0.30 13.68
CA PRO A 74 -2.89 -0.90 14.38
C PRO A 74 -4.04 -1.88 14.66
N LEU A 75 -5.29 -1.45 14.50
CA LEU A 75 -6.46 -2.25 14.86
C LEU A 75 -6.94 -3.08 13.69
N LEU A 76 -7.45 -4.28 14.00
CA LEU A 76 -8.10 -5.18 13.04
C LEU A 76 -7.27 -5.37 11.76
N ARG A 77 -5.94 -5.47 11.93
CA ARG A 77 -5.01 -5.66 10.82
C ARG A 77 -5.36 -6.96 10.11
N SER A 78 -5.57 -6.86 8.82
CA SER A 78 -5.74 -8.00 7.92
C SER A 78 -4.67 -7.89 6.87
N GLU A 79 -3.81 -8.91 6.79
CA GLU A 79 -2.80 -9.03 5.74
C GLU A 79 -2.84 -10.47 5.25
N ASN A 80 -3.31 -10.64 4.02
CA ASN A 80 -3.34 -11.93 3.37
C ASN A 80 -2.81 -11.75 1.95
N ILE A 81 -1.67 -12.37 1.64
CA ILE A 81 -1.15 -12.46 0.28
C ILE A 81 -1.41 -13.87 -0.22
N THR A 82 -2.00 -13.97 -1.39
CA THR A 82 -2.13 -15.20 -2.16
C THR A 82 -1.57 -14.99 -3.56
N THR A 83 -1.56 -16.05 -4.37
CA THR A 83 -1.12 -15.96 -5.76
C THR A 83 -2.07 -15.07 -6.57
N GLY A 84 -1.63 -13.87 -6.95
CA GLY A 84 -2.41 -12.94 -7.78
C GLY A 84 -3.32 -11.98 -6.99
N ASN A 85 -3.33 -12.06 -5.66
CA ASN A 85 -4.19 -11.21 -4.83
C ASN A 85 -3.55 -10.90 -3.48
N ALA A 86 -3.81 -9.70 -2.97
CA ALA A 86 -3.60 -9.39 -1.56
C ALA A 86 -4.77 -8.61 -0.97
N GLN A 87 -5.09 -8.91 0.29
CA GLN A 87 -6.03 -8.13 1.09
C GLN A 87 -5.26 -7.48 2.23
N VAL A 88 -5.30 -6.15 2.26
CA VAL A 88 -4.70 -5.37 3.35
C VAL A 88 -5.70 -4.43 3.96
N GLY A 89 -5.69 -4.31 5.28
CA GLY A 89 -6.55 -3.37 5.95
C GLY A 89 -6.20 -3.20 7.41
N GLY A 90 -6.76 -2.16 7.99
CA GLY A 90 -6.61 -1.84 9.40
C GLY A 90 -7.45 -0.63 9.77
N GLY A 91 -7.50 -0.36 11.07
CA GLY A 91 -8.19 0.77 11.65
C GLY A 91 -7.36 1.46 12.73
N SER A 92 -7.81 2.65 13.10
CA SER A 92 -7.35 3.42 14.25
C SER A 92 -8.54 3.99 14.99
N ILE A 93 -8.35 4.30 16.26
CA ILE A 93 -9.28 5.08 17.07
C ILE A 93 -8.48 6.28 17.61
N PRO A 94 -8.30 7.34 16.81
CA PRO A 94 -7.46 8.46 17.20
C PRO A 94 -7.94 9.17 18.47
N THR A 95 -9.25 9.18 18.73
CA THR A 95 -9.85 9.73 19.95
C THR A 95 -9.43 8.98 21.22
N ALA A 96 -9.03 7.71 21.11
CA ALA A 96 -8.48 6.91 22.19
C ALA A 96 -6.94 6.84 22.15
N GLY A 97 -6.29 7.59 21.25
CA GLY A 97 -4.83 7.58 21.07
C GLY A 97 -4.29 6.32 20.38
N ILE A 98 -5.15 5.48 19.80
CA ILE A 98 -4.74 4.19 19.19
C ILE A 98 -4.61 4.37 17.69
N GLY A 99 -3.38 4.55 17.22
CA GLY A 99 -3.10 4.79 15.80
C GLY A 99 -3.51 6.19 15.32
N LYS A 100 -2.96 6.60 14.19
CA LYS A 100 -3.22 7.89 13.52
C LYS A 100 -2.66 7.85 12.10
N ALA A 101 -3.53 7.68 11.10
CA ALA A 101 -3.16 7.79 9.69
C ALA A 101 -3.59 9.13 9.11
#